data_AF-A0A327X8W3-F1
#
_entry.id   AF-A0A327X8W3-F1
#
_cell.length_a   1.000
_cell.length_b   1.000
_cell.length_c   1.000
_cell.angle_alpha   90.00
_cell.angle_beta   90.00
_cell.angle_gamma   90.00
#
_symmetry.space_group_name_H-M   'P 1'
#
loop_
_entity.id
_entity.type
_entity.pdbx_description
1 polymer ?
#
loop_
_entity_poly.entity_id
_entity_poly.type
_entity_poly.pdbx_seq_one_letter_code
_entity_poly.pdbx_strand_id
1 'polypeptide(L)'
;MSTLSVPEEHPPFPLRWITATNNETAPFVIRTVLGAILFPHGAQKLLGWFGGYGFEGTMRFFTDVMKLPYPLALGVILIEFFIPFFLLLGLTTRVAALLVGILFTGIILMAHLPFGFFMNWDGNQASEGFEYHLLVLGMAGSLLISGGGRFSADHRLSK
;
A
#
# COMPACT_ATOMS: atom_id res chain seq x y z
N MET A 1 -24.44 -1.73 -45.52
CA MET A 1 -24.30 -0.78 -44.41
C MET A 1 -23.02 -1.17 -43.67
N SER A 2 -21.92 -0.46 -43.96
CA SER A 2 -20.61 -0.74 -43.35
C SER A 2 -20.64 -0.22 -41.92
N THR A 3 -20.48 -1.11 -40.93
CA THR A 3 -20.32 -0.72 -39.54
C THR A 3 -18.98 -0.03 -39.41
N LEU A 4 -18.98 1.30 -39.22
CA LEU A 4 -17.79 2.03 -38.81
C LEU A 4 -17.34 1.48 -37.45
N SER A 5 -16.35 0.60 -37.44
CA SER A 5 -15.66 0.23 -36.22
C SER A 5 -14.85 1.44 -35.77
N VAL A 6 -15.32 2.11 -34.72
CA VAL A 6 -14.48 3.08 -34.00
C VAL A 6 -13.24 2.31 -33.54
N PRO A 7 -12.02 2.72 -33.91
CA PRO A 7 -10.82 2.08 -33.41
C PRO A 7 -10.82 2.18 -31.88
N GLU A 8 -10.63 1.06 -31.18
CA GLU A 8 -10.35 1.10 -29.74
C GLU A 8 -9.01 1.82 -29.55
N GLU A 9 -9.05 3.09 -29.13
CA GLU A 9 -7.85 3.81 -28.73
C GLU A 9 -7.40 3.29 -27.36
N HIS A 10 -6.44 2.37 -27.37
CA HIS A 10 -5.80 1.94 -26.13
C HIS A 10 -4.83 3.03 -25.62
N PRO A 11 -4.78 3.28 -24.30
CA PRO A 11 -3.83 4.23 -23.73
C PRO A 11 -2.37 3.82 -24.04
N PRO A 12 -1.44 4.78 -24.18
CA PRO A 12 -0.04 4.47 -24.41
C PRO A 12 0.60 3.83 -23.16
N PHE A 13 1.70 3.11 -23.35
CA PHE A 13 2.57 2.75 -22.23
C PHE A 13 3.20 4.03 -21.63
N PRO A 14 3.35 4.16 -20.29
CA PRO A 14 3.10 3.16 -19.24
C PRO A 14 1.67 3.13 -18.71
N LEU A 15 0.81 4.07 -19.12
CA LEU A 15 -0.55 4.20 -18.60
C LEU A 15 -1.35 2.92 -18.76
N ARG A 16 -1.24 2.26 -19.91
CA ARG A 16 -1.86 0.94 -20.15
C ARG A 16 -1.48 -0.10 -19.10
N TRP A 17 -0.21 -0.16 -18.70
CA TRP A 17 0.22 -1.13 -17.68
C TRP A 17 -0.30 -0.76 -16.29
N ILE A 18 -0.28 0.54 -15.97
CA ILE A 18 -0.72 1.06 -14.67
C ILE A 18 -2.20 0.76 -14.42
N THR A 19 -3.05 0.94 -15.44
CA THR A 19 -4.51 0.76 -15.32
C THR A 19 -4.98 -0.64 -15.74
N ALA A 20 -4.11 -1.48 -16.32
CA ALA A 20 -4.47 -2.85 -16.70
C ALA A 20 -4.87 -3.70 -15.48
N THR A 21 -6.09 -4.26 -15.55
CA THR A 21 -6.65 -5.05 -14.46
C THR A 21 -7.60 -6.16 -14.94
N ASN A 22 -7.63 -7.25 -14.17
CA ASN A 22 -8.56 -8.35 -14.39
C ASN A 22 -9.99 -7.93 -14.05
N ASN A 23 -10.97 -8.51 -14.77
CA ASN A 23 -12.38 -8.30 -14.48
C ASN A 23 -12.90 -9.24 -13.38
N GLU A 24 -12.25 -9.22 -12.22
CA GLU A 24 -12.53 -10.09 -11.07
C GLU A 24 -12.93 -9.29 -9.82
N THR A 25 -13.67 -9.92 -8.92
CA THR A 25 -14.09 -9.31 -7.65
C THR A 25 -13.05 -9.49 -6.53
N ALA A 26 -12.20 -10.51 -6.60
CA ALA A 26 -11.21 -10.79 -5.55
C ALA A 26 -10.27 -9.60 -5.25
N PRO A 27 -9.72 -8.87 -6.26
CA PRO A 27 -8.86 -7.72 -5.99
C PRO A 27 -9.56 -6.59 -5.23
N PHE A 28 -10.88 -6.44 -5.39
CA PHE A 28 -11.68 -5.44 -4.65
C PHE A 28 -11.64 -5.72 -3.14
N VAL A 29 -11.82 -6.99 -2.74
CA VAL A 29 -11.78 -7.37 -1.32
C VAL A 29 -10.38 -7.11 -0.77
N ILE A 30 -9.34 -7.56 -1.48
CA ILE A 30 -7.95 -7.42 -1.04
C ILE A 30 -7.59 -5.94 -0.86
N ARG A 31 -7.81 -5.09 -1.87
CA ARG A 31 -7.43 -3.67 -1.80
C ARG A 31 -8.24 -2.89 -0.77
N THR A 32 -9.50 -3.26 -0.57
CA THR A 32 -10.37 -2.59 0.41
C THR A 32 -9.91 -2.88 1.84
N VAL A 33 -9.68 -4.15 2.15
CA VAL A 33 -9.20 -4.57 3.48
C VAL A 33 -7.80 -4.02 3.74
N LEU A 34 -6.88 -4.14 2.76
CA LEU A 34 -5.52 -3.62 2.89
C LEU A 34 -5.51 -2.11 3.12
N GLY A 35 -6.27 -1.33 2.32
CA GLY A 35 -6.40 0.11 2.51
C GLY A 35 -7.01 0.47 3.87
N ALA A 36 -8.07 -0.22 4.28
CA ALA A 36 -8.74 0.04 5.57
C ALA A 36 -7.83 -0.22 6.77
N ILE A 37 -6.95 -1.23 6.71
CA ILE A 37 -6.00 -1.54 7.78
C ILE A 37 -4.83 -0.56 7.79
N LEU A 38 -4.32 -0.16 6.62
CA LEU A 38 -3.18 0.77 6.54
C LEU A 38 -3.55 2.20 6.96
N PHE A 39 -4.76 2.66 6.65
CA PHE A 39 -5.18 4.03 6.91
C PHE A 39 -5.02 4.48 8.38
N PRO A 40 -5.49 3.72 9.40
CA PRO A 40 -5.26 4.06 10.80
C PRO A 40 -3.78 4.28 11.15
N HIS A 41 -2.87 3.46 10.61
CA HIS A 41 -1.44 3.60 10.88
C HIS A 41 -0.85 4.86 10.25
N GLY A 42 -1.25 5.19 9.01
CA GLY A 42 -0.89 6.45 8.38
C GLY A 42 -1.46 7.66 9.12
N ALA A 43 -2.70 7.58 9.59
CA ALA A 43 -3.38 8.64 10.34
C ALA A 43 -2.76 8.87 11.73
N GLN A 44 -2.30 7.81 12.41
CA GLN A 44 -1.49 7.90 13.63
C GLN A 44 -0.22 8.70 13.38
N LYS A 45 0.47 8.41 12.27
CA LYS A 45 1.76 9.01 11.93
C LYS A 45 1.65 10.45 11.43
N LEU A 46 0.66 10.77 10.61
CA LEU A 46 0.52 12.11 10.03
C LEU A 46 -0.32 13.04 10.91
N LEU A 47 -1.47 12.56 11.38
CA LEU A 47 -2.50 13.40 12.03
C LEU A 47 -2.58 13.23 13.55
N GLY A 48 -1.91 12.22 14.11
CA GLY A 48 -1.98 11.90 15.55
C GLY A 48 -3.31 11.28 15.97
N TRP A 49 -4.09 10.77 15.01
CA TRP A 49 -5.35 10.10 15.30
C TRP A 49 -5.09 8.78 16.04
N PHE A 50 -6.12 8.25 16.70
CA PHE A 50 -6.06 6.94 17.38
C PHE A 50 -4.90 6.83 18.40
N GLY A 51 -4.56 7.95 19.08
CA GLY A 51 -3.47 8.01 20.05
C GLY A 51 -2.06 7.99 19.44
N GLY A 52 -1.93 8.26 18.14
CA GLY A 52 -0.64 8.32 17.46
C GLY A 52 0.17 9.58 17.79
N TYR A 53 1.47 9.55 17.47
CA TYR A 53 2.41 10.64 17.76
C TYR A 53 2.23 11.89 16.88
N GLY A 54 1.45 11.80 15.80
CA GLY A 54 1.32 12.87 14.82
C GLY A 54 2.62 13.14 14.06
N PHE A 55 2.56 14.09 13.11
CA PHE A 55 3.67 14.31 12.18
C PHE A 55 4.99 14.63 12.90
N GLU A 56 4.98 15.60 13.82
CA GLU A 56 6.20 16.04 14.51
C GLU A 56 6.82 14.92 15.36
N GLY A 57 6.01 14.23 16.17
CA GLY A 57 6.47 13.13 17.00
C GLY A 57 6.99 11.94 16.17
N THR A 58 6.30 11.62 15.08
CA THR A 58 6.73 10.54 14.16
C THR A 58 8.01 10.89 13.43
N MET A 59 8.13 12.11 12.89
CA MET A 59 9.35 12.56 12.22
C MET A 59 10.54 12.56 13.17
N ARG A 60 10.35 13.02 14.42
CA ARG A 60 11.39 12.97 15.45
C ARG A 60 11.81 11.54 15.73
N PHE A 61 10.86 10.63 15.93
CA PHE A 61 11.17 9.21 16.13
C PHE A 61 11.96 8.63 14.95
N PHE A 62 11.52 8.84 13.72
CA PHE A 62 12.19 8.31 12.54
C PHE A 62 13.60 8.88 12.31
N THR A 63 13.80 10.18 12.56
CA THR A 63 15.08 10.84 12.30
C THR A 63 16.05 10.72 13.48
N ASP A 64 15.57 10.90 14.71
CA ASP A 64 16.43 10.93 15.90
C ASP A 64 16.65 9.53 16.49
N VAL A 65 15.65 8.65 16.45
CA VAL A 65 15.75 7.29 17.03
C VAL A 65 16.14 6.28 15.96
N MET A 66 15.37 6.18 14.88
CA MET A 66 15.63 5.22 13.80
C MET A 66 16.71 5.67 12.82
N LYS A 67 17.21 6.90 12.93
CA LYS A 67 18.28 7.48 12.10
C LYS A 67 17.98 7.44 10.59
N LEU A 68 16.70 7.50 10.21
CA LEU A 68 16.31 7.57 8.81
C LEU A 68 16.62 8.95 8.23
N PRO A 69 17.15 9.05 6.99
CA PRO A 69 17.25 10.31 6.28
C PRO A 69 15.87 10.98 6.18
N TYR A 70 15.82 12.30 6.35
CA TYR A 70 14.57 13.06 6.38
C TYR A 70 13.63 12.77 5.19
N PRO A 71 14.10 12.73 3.92
CA PRO A 71 13.21 12.44 2.79
C PRO A 71 12.59 11.05 2.85
N LEU A 72 13.32 10.06 3.38
CA LEU A 72 12.82 8.71 3.56
C LEU A 72 11.77 8.65 4.67
N ALA A 73 12.04 9.29 5.81
CA ALA A 73 11.09 9.40 6.92
C ALA A 73 9.78 10.06 6.47
N LEU A 74 9.87 11.18 5.74
CA LEU A 74 8.71 11.86 5.17
C LEU A 74 7.97 10.95 4.17
N GLY A 75 8.71 10.28 3.28
CA GLY A 75 8.15 9.35 2.30
C GLY A 75 7.33 8.23 2.94
N VAL A 76 7.83 7.63 4.03
CA VAL A 76 7.10 6.61 4.80
C VAL A 76 5.75 7.13 5.29
N ILE A 77 5.72 8.31 5.93
CA ILE A 77 4.48 8.91 6.46
C ILE A 77 3.48 9.19 5.32
N LEU A 78 3.94 9.78 4.23
CA LEU A 78 3.08 10.14 3.11
C LEU A 78 2.53 8.91 2.39
N ILE A 79 3.37 7.89 2.15
CA ILE A 79 2.92 6.65 1.52
C ILE A 79 1.86 5.98 2.38
N GLU A 80 2.14 5.79 3.67
CA GLU A 80 1.25 5.05 4.57
C GLU A 80 -0.08 5.77 4.81
N PHE A 81 -0.11 7.10 4.73
CA PHE A 81 -1.35 7.87 4.85
C PHE A 81 -2.14 7.95 3.53
N PHE A 82 -1.48 8.25 2.40
CA PHE A 82 -2.18 8.54 1.15
C PHE A 82 -2.49 7.30 0.31
N ILE A 83 -1.59 6.31 0.23
CA ILE A 83 -1.78 5.10 -0.59
C ILE A 83 -3.02 4.28 -0.22
N PRO A 84 -3.47 4.20 1.04
CA PRO A 84 -4.76 3.59 1.38
C PRO A 84 -5.92 4.12 0.53
N PHE A 85 -5.99 5.42 0.25
CA PHE A 85 -7.07 5.99 -0.58
C PHE A 85 -6.99 5.50 -2.03
N PHE A 86 -5.79 5.39 -2.59
CA PHE A 86 -5.58 4.83 -3.93
C PHE A 86 -6.03 3.37 -3.99
N LEU A 87 -5.72 2.58 -2.95
CA LEU A 87 -6.19 1.20 -2.83
C LEU A 87 -7.73 1.12 -2.69
N LEU A 88 -8.34 1.96 -1.86
CA LEU A 88 -9.79 2.00 -1.64
C LEU A 88 -10.58 2.41 -2.89
N LEU A 89 -10.02 3.30 -3.71
CA LEU A 89 -10.60 3.70 -4.99
C LEU A 89 -10.27 2.71 -6.12
N GLY A 90 -9.22 1.91 -5.95
CA GLY A 90 -8.65 1.11 -7.04
C GLY A 90 -8.11 2.02 -8.14
N LEU A 91 -7.37 3.05 -7.76
CA LEU A 91 -6.73 4.00 -8.66
C LEU A 91 -5.23 3.74 -8.64
N THR A 92 -4.64 3.55 -9.83
CA THR A 92 -3.23 3.18 -10.02
C THR A 92 -2.81 2.01 -9.14
N THR A 93 -3.66 0.97 -9.04
CA THR A 93 -3.59 -0.09 -8.02
C THR A 93 -2.24 -0.79 -8.00
N ARG A 94 -1.63 -1.05 -9.16
CA ARG A 94 -0.29 -1.67 -9.23
C ARG A 94 0.79 -0.79 -8.63
N VAL A 95 0.72 0.53 -8.84
CA VAL A 95 1.67 1.49 -8.27
C VAL A 95 1.46 1.58 -6.76
N ALA A 96 0.21 1.68 -6.31
CA ALA A 96 -0.15 1.66 -4.89
C ALA A 96 0.38 0.38 -4.20
N ALA A 97 0.16 -0.79 -4.81
CA ALA A 97 0.65 -2.06 -4.29
C ALA A 97 2.18 -2.15 -4.28
N LEU A 98 2.88 -1.63 -5.30
CA LEU A 98 4.35 -1.55 -5.30
C LEU A 98 4.88 -0.73 -4.13
N LEU A 99 4.28 0.43 -3.88
CA LEU A 99 4.67 1.31 -2.79
C LEU A 99 4.43 0.68 -1.41
N VAL A 100 3.30 -0.03 -1.24
CA VAL A 100 3.07 -0.83 -0.02
C VAL A 100 4.14 -1.92 0.12
N GLY A 101 4.48 -2.62 -0.96
CA GLY A 101 5.52 -3.63 -0.97
C GLY A 101 6.89 -3.10 -0.52
N ILE A 102 7.30 -1.95 -1.07
CA ILE A 102 8.55 -1.28 -0.70
C ILE A 102 8.51 -0.85 0.77
N LEU A 103 7.42 -0.22 1.20
CA LEU A 103 7.23 0.25 2.57
C LEU A 103 7.37 -0.91 3.56
N PHE A 104 6.62 -1.99 3.36
CA PHE A 104 6.60 -3.12 4.28
C PHE A 104 7.92 -3.91 4.27
N THR A 105 8.58 -4.01 3.12
CA THR A 105 9.92 -4.60 3.06
C THR A 105 10.92 -3.77 3.90
N GLY A 106 10.87 -2.45 3.79
CA GLY A 106 11.68 -1.55 4.62
C GLY A 106 11.38 -1.69 6.12
N ILE A 107 10.09 -1.76 6.49
CA ILE A 107 9.67 -1.96 7.89
C ILE A 107 10.23 -3.27 8.45
N ILE A 108 10.15 -4.37 7.69
CA ILE A 108 10.71 -5.65 8.10
C ILE A 108 12.21 -5.50 8.36
N LEU A 109 12.98 -5.04 7.37
CA LEU A 109 14.43 -4.99 7.44
C LEU A 109 14.94 -4.07 8.55
N MET A 110 14.26 -2.95 8.80
CA MET A 110 14.73 -1.90 9.71
C MET A 110 14.21 -2.06 11.14
N ALA A 111 13.05 -2.71 11.34
CA ALA A 111 12.37 -2.70 12.64
C ALA A 111 11.93 -4.08 13.16
N HIS A 112 11.73 -5.09 12.31
CA HIS A 112 11.13 -6.36 12.75
C HIS A 112 12.02 -7.60 12.55
N LEU A 113 12.98 -7.56 11.60
CA LEU A 113 13.83 -8.71 11.29
C LEU A 113 14.60 -9.28 12.51
N PRO A 114 15.14 -8.47 13.44
CA PRO A 114 15.84 -8.98 14.62
C PRO A 114 14.95 -9.74 15.61
N PHE A 115 13.63 -9.55 15.54
CA PHE A 115 12.65 -10.15 16.45
C PHE A 115 12.02 -11.44 15.89
N GLY A 116 12.48 -11.89 14.71
CA GLY A 116 12.06 -13.17 14.15
C GLY A 116 10.65 -13.16 13.54
N PHE A 117 10.14 -14.36 13.25
CA PHE A 117 8.93 -14.53 12.45
C PHE A 117 7.66 -14.12 13.20
N PHE A 118 7.43 -14.67 14.40
CA PHE A 118 6.14 -14.57 15.09
C PHE A 118 5.90 -13.19 15.67
N MET A 119 4.66 -12.70 15.53
CA MET A 119 4.20 -11.52 16.26
C MET A 119 4.25 -11.78 17.78
N ASN A 120 4.34 -10.70 18.55
CA ASN A 120 4.42 -10.70 20.00
C ASN A 120 3.02 -10.60 20.64
N TRP A 121 2.05 -11.38 20.16
CA TRP A 121 0.66 -11.33 20.63
C TRP A 121 0.52 -11.52 22.15
N ASP A 122 1.36 -12.37 22.74
CA ASP A 122 1.36 -12.68 24.18
C ASP A 122 2.28 -11.76 25.01
N GLY A 123 2.99 -10.81 24.38
CA GLY A 123 3.88 -9.87 25.08
C GLY A 123 5.19 -10.48 25.60
N ASN A 124 5.57 -11.68 25.14
CA ASN A 124 6.75 -12.41 25.60
C ASN A 124 8.06 -12.03 24.89
N GLN A 125 8.01 -11.08 23.94
CA GLN A 125 9.15 -10.56 23.18
C GLN A 125 9.33 -9.06 23.43
N ALA A 126 10.52 -8.54 23.09
CA ALA A 126 10.82 -7.12 23.22
C ALA A 126 10.13 -6.23 22.17
N SER A 127 9.71 -6.82 21.04
CA SER A 127 9.02 -6.16 19.95
C SER A 127 8.27 -7.20 19.11
N GLU A 128 7.49 -6.75 18.13
CA GLU A 128 6.77 -7.60 17.19
C GLU A 128 7.70 -8.25 16.16
N GLY A 129 7.43 -9.50 15.78
CA GLY A 129 8.02 -10.13 14.60
C GLY A 129 7.44 -9.61 13.28
N PHE A 130 7.74 -10.29 12.17
CA PHE A 130 7.38 -9.85 10.82
C PHE A 130 6.24 -10.65 10.12
N GLU A 131 5.60 -11.60 10.79
CA GLU A 131 4.50 -12.43 10.25
C GLU A 131 3.38 -11.60 9.60
N TYR A 132 2.84 -10.59 10.29
CA TYR A 132 1.80 -9.70 9.75
C TYR A 132 2.26 -8.99 8.46
N HIS A 133 3.54 -8.60 8.40
CA HIS A 133 4.09 -7.89 7.26
C HIS A 133 4.13 -8.76 6.00
N LEU A 134 4.35 -10.08 6.14
CA LEU A 134 4.30 -11.01 5.03
C LEU A 134 2.88 -11.16 4.45
N LEU A 135 1.85 -11.10 5.28
CA LEU A 135 0.46 -11.09 4.80
C LEU A 135 0.20 -9.84 3.95
N VAL A 136 0.69 -8.68 4.40
CA VAL A 136 0.61 -7.43 3.62
C VAL A 136 1.38 -7.53 2.30
N LEU A 137 2.60 -8.08 2.31
CA LEU A 137 3.37 -8.31 1.09
C LEU A 137 2.69 -9.29 0.13
N GLY A 138 2.06 -10.36 0.63
CA GLY A 138 1.29 -11.29 -0.17
C GLY A 138 0.08 -10.63 -0.85
N MET A 139 -0.68 -9.81 -0.10
CA MET A 139 -1.79 -9.02 -0.63
C MET A 139 -1.32 -8.00 -1.68
N ALA A 140 -0.24 -7.27 -1.40
CA ALA A 140 0.36 -6.34 -2.35
C ALA A 140 0.85 -7.05 -3.62
N GLY A 141 1.49 -8.22 -3.49
CA GLY A 141 1.90 -9.06 -4.61
C GLY A 141 0.71 -9.52 -5.47
N SER A 142 -0.39 -9.92 -4.85
CA SER A 142 -1.63 -10.28 -5.55
C SER A 142 -2.18 -9.10 -6.37
N LEU A 143 -2.22 -7.89 -5.79
CA LEU A 143 -2.68 -6.67 -6.48
C LEU A 143 -1.71 -6.19 -7.57
N LEU A 144 -0.40 -6.41 -7.40
CA LEU A 144 0.60 -6.14 -8.43
C LEU A 144 0.38 -6.98 -9.68
N ILE A 145 -0.10 -8.23 -9.52
CA ILE A 145 -0.37 -9.15 -10.63
C ILE A 145 -1.75 -8.87 -11.24
N SER A 146 -2.79 -8.78 -10.41
CA SER A 146 -4.21 -8.73 -10.83
C SER A 146 -4.76 -7.32 -11.12
N GLY A 147 -4.12 -6.25 -10.60
CA GLY A 147 -4.62 -4.88 -10.67
C GLY A 147 -5.78 -4.60 -9.69
N GLY A 148 -6.62 -3.61 -10.00
CA GLY A 148 -7.71 -3.13 -9.13
C GLY A 148 -9.02 -3.94 -9.11
N GLY A 149 -9.23 -4.85 -10.05
CA GLY A 149 -10.45 -5.65 -10.20
C GLY A 149 -11.61 -4.90 -10.85
N ARG A 150 -12.75 -5.60 -11.01
CA ARG A 150 -13.98 -5.11 -11.65
C ARG A 150 -14.50 -3.76 -11.12
N PHE A 151 -14.32 -3.51 -9.82
CA PHE A 151 -14.86 -2.33 -9.14
C PHE A 151 -13.84 -1.19 -8.97
N SER A 152 -12.72 -1.22 -9.69
CA SER A 152 -11.67 -0.20 -9.61
C SER A 152 -11.91 1.00 -10.53
N ALA A 153 -11.35 2.15 -10.16
CA ALA A 153 -11.20 3.27 -11.09
C ALA A 153 -10.32 2.88 -12.29
N ASP A 154 -9.29 2.06 -12.08
CA ASP A 154 -8.44 1.52 -13.14
C ASP A 154 -9.24 0.81 -14.23
N HIS A 155 -10.23 -0.02 -13.86
CA HIS A 155 -11.10 -0.71 -14.83
C HIS A 155 -11.94 0.24 -15.69
N ARG A 156 -12.23 1.46 -15.20
CA ARG A 156 -12.93 2.49 -15.97
C ARG A 156 -11.98 3.25 -16.91
N LEU A 157 -10.70 3.34 -16.54
CA LEU A 157 -9.65 4.03 -17.30
C LEU A 157 -8.95 3.12 -18.33
N SER A 158 -9.12 1.81 -18.22
CA SER A 158 -8.52 0.82 -19.11
C SER A 158 -9.36 0.50 -20.35
N LYS A 159 -10.56 1.07 -20.45
CA LYS A 159 -11.47 0.97 -21.61
C LYS A 159 -11.37 2.24 -22.43
#